data_AF-A0A3Q9BQE7-F1
#
_entry.id   AF-A0A3Q9BQE7-F1
#
_cell.length_a   1.000
_cell.length_b   1.000
_cell.length_c   1.000
_cell.angle_alpha   90.00
_cell.angle_beta   90.00
_cell.angle_gamma   90.00
#
_symmetry.space_group_name_H-M   'P 1'
#
loop_
_entity.id
_entity.type
_entity.pdbx_description
1 polymer ?
#
loop_
_entity_poly.entity_id
_entity_poly.type
_entity_poly.pdbx_seq_one_letter_code
_entity_poly.pdbx_strand_id
1 'polypeptide(L)'
;MSFLNIAFPAASALPVAQVAVTGIVAIARPLLGLGILATILIVFKPLIMGMLRAALLVLHPKLTRDQKTASRNLRNMLTIRRIANDLDYSSPNMAAELRALAARG
;
A
#
# COMPACT_ATOMS: atom_id res chain seq x y z
N MET A 1 48.49 -50.58 29.27
CA MET A 1 47.08 -50.74 28.85
C MET A 1 46.23 -49.58 29.39
N SER A 2 46.37 -48.31 28.97
CA SER A 2 45.41 -47.25 29.42
C SER A 2 45.52 -45.87 28.76
N PHE A 3 45.78 -45.76 27.45
CA PHE A 3 45.69 -44.45 26.76
C PHE A 3 44.76 -44.51 25.53
N LEU A 4 44.74 -45.67 24.86
CA LEU A 4 43.84 -45.93 23.75
C LEU A 4 42.37 -45.98 24.17
N ASN A 5 42.04 -46.49 25.37
CA ASN A 5 40.65 -46.68 25.80
C ASN A 5 39.90 -45.39 26.15
N ILE A 6 40.60 -44.27 26.35
CA ILE A 6 40.00 -42.94 26.63
C ILE A 6 39.97 -42.06 25.37
N ALA A 7 40.95 -42.25 24.47
CA ALA A 7 41.04 -41.51 23.22
C ALA A 7 39.97 -41.92 22.18
N PHE A 8 39.65 -43.21 22.07
CA PHE A 8 38.63 -43.69 21.11
C PHE A 8 37.20 -43.21 21.42
N PRO A 9 36.72 -43.22 22.69
CA PRO A 9 35.40 -42.70 23.02
C PRO A 9 35.28 -41.19 22.80
N ALA A 10 36.30 -40.42 23.19
CA ALA A 10 36.31 -38.96 23.01
C ALA A 10 36.33 -38.57 21.52
N ALA A 11 37.17 -39.23 20.70
CA ALA A 11 37.20 -39.01 19.26
C ALA A 11 35.87 -39.32 18.56
N SER A 12 35.11 -40.29 19.07
CA SER A 12 33.79 -40.66 18.55
C SER A 12 32.64 -39.74 19.03
N ALA A 13 32.82 -39.05 20.16
CA ALA A 13 31.83 -38.12 20.70
C ALA A 13 31.91 -36.72 20.06
N LEU A 14 33.10 -36.30 19.59
CA LEU A 14 33.32 -35.04 18.87
C LEU A 14 32.41 -34.85 17.64
N PRO A 15 32.28 -35.82 16.70
CA PRO A 15 31.42 -35.65 15.53
C PRO A 15 29.94 -35.56 15.92
N VAL A 16 29.49 -36.26 16.96
CA VAL A 16 28.09 -36.18 17.44
C VAL A 16 27.79 -34.80 18.03
N ALA A 17 28.69 -34.26 18.86
CA ALA A 17 28.57 -32.91 19.38
C ALA A 17 28.61 -31.85 18.27
N GLN A 18 29.46 -32.04 17.26
CA GLN A 18 29.55 -31.13 16.13
C GLN A 18 28.28 -31.14 15.27
N VAL A 19 27.65 -32.29 15.04
CA VAL A 19 26.36 -32.40 14.33
C VAL A 19 25.22 -31.74 15.12
N ALA A 20 25.19 -31.88 16.45
CA ALA A 20 24.20 -31.20 17.28
C ALA A 20 24.35 -29.67 17.22
N VAL A 21 25.59 -29.16 17.31
CA VAL A 21 25.88 -27.73 17.23
C VAL A 21 25.56 -27.16 15.85
N THR A 22 25.93 -27.85 14.77
CA THR A 22 25.62 -27.39 13.40
C THR A 22 24.12 -27.42 13.13
N GLY A 23 23.38 -28.41 13.64
CA GLY A 23 21.91 -28.45 13.57
C GLY A 23 21.27 -27.25 14.26
N ILE A 24 21.72 -26.90 15.47
CA ILE A 24 21.23 -25.72 16.20
C ILE A 24 21.55 -24.45 15.44
N VAL A 25 22.79 -24.29 14.93
CA VAL A 25 23.20 -23.11 14.17
C VAL A 25 22.42 -22.98 12.85
N ALA A 26 22.14 -24.09 12.18
CA ALA A 26 21.38 -24.12 10.94
C ALA A 26 19.94 -23.65 11.13
N ILE A 27 19.33 -23.87 12.30
CA ILE A 27 17.98 -23.43 12.64
C ILE A 27 17.99 -22.01 13.23
N ALA A 28 18.96 -21.69 14.08
CA ALA A 28 19.06 -20.39 14.74
C ALA A 28 19.32 -19.25 13.76
N ARG A 29 20.18 -19.46 12.75
CA ARG A 29 20.50 -18.43 11.74
C ARG A 29 19.27 -17.91 10.97
N PRO A 30 18.44 -18.76 10.34
CA PRO A 30 17.26 -18.27 9.63
C PRO A 30 16.21 -17.67 10.58
N LEU A 31 16.04 -18.21 11.79
CA LEU A 31 15.11 -17.64 12.77
C LEU A 31 15.54 -16.23 13.22
N LEU A 32 16.82 -16.02 13.48
CA LEU A 32 17.36 -14.71 13.81
C LEU A 32 17.26 -13.74 12.63
N GLY A 33 17.57 -14.21 11.41
CA GLY A 33 17.40 -13.42 10.19
C GLY A 33 15.95 -12.98 9.96
N LEU A 34 15.00 -13.91 10.10
CA LEU A 34 13.57 -13.62 10.02
C LEU A 34 13.09 -12.70 11.14
N GLY A 35 13.62 -12.85 12.36
CA GLY A 35 13.31 -11.98 13.49
C GLY A 35 13.76 -10.53 13.27
N ILE A 36 14.98 -10.35 12.74
CA ILE A 36 15.49 -9.02 12.35
C ILE A 36 14.64 -8.42 11.23
N LEU A 37 14.29 -9.20 10.22
CA LEU A 37 13.46 -8.73 9.13
C LEU A 37 12.06 -8.34 9.61
N ALA A 38 11.45 -9.15 10.47
CA ALA A 38 10.14 -8.88 11.07
C ALA A 38 10.15 -7.62 11.95
N THR A 39 11.19 -7.43 12.77
CA THR A 39 11.34 -6.22 13.59
C THR A 39 11.50 -4.97 12.74
N ILE A 40 12.32 -5.02 11.68
CA ILE A 40 12.41 -3.94 10.69
C ILE A 40 11.02 -3.65 10.09
N LEU A 41 10.29 -4.68 9.65
CA LEU A 41 8.96 -4.51 9.08
C LEU A 41 7.96 -3.87 10.05
N ILE A 42 8.03 -4.21 11.34
CA ILE A 42 7.15 -3.66 12.38
C ILE A 42 7.52 -2.21 12.69
N VAL A 43 8.82 -1.91 12.84
CA VAL A 43 9.31 -0.55 13.12
C VAL A 43 9.00 0.39 11.95
N PHE A 44 9.19 -0.06 10.71
CA PHE A 44 8.91 0.71 9.50
C PHE A 44 7.50 0.52 8.96
N LYS A 45 6.63 -0.23 9.65
CA LYS A 45 5.21 -0.39 9.31
C LYS A 45 4.50 0.93 8.97
N PRO A 46 4.63 2.02 9.76
CA PRO A 46 3.96 3.28 9.41
C PRO A 46 4.45 3.86 8.08
N LEU A 47 5.73 3.70 7.77
CA LEU A 47 6.34 4.20 6.53
C LEU A 47 5.85 3.39 5.32
N ILE A 48 5.88 2.06 5.43
CA ILE A 48 5.38 1.14 4.40
C ILE A 48 3.88 1.41 4.14
N MET A 49 3.09 1.57 5.20
CA MET A 49 1.66 1.87 5.09
C MET A 49 1.41 3.24 4.46
N GLY A 50 2.22 4.25 4.80
CA GLY A 50 2.18 5.58 4.18
C GLY A 50 2.47 5.52 2.68
N MET A 51 3.54 4.83 2.29
CA MET A 51 3.90 4.62 0.88
C MET A 51 2.80 3.88 0.13
N LEU A 52 2.23 2.82 0.72
CA LEU A 52 1.13 2.07 0.12
C LEU A 52 -0.11 2.95 -0.09
N ARG A 53 -0.46 3.79 0.90
CA ARG A 53 -1.58 4.73 0.78
C ARG A 53 -1.34 5.77 -0.30
N ALA A 54 -0.13 6.31 -0.40
CA ALA A 54 0.24 7.26 -1.44
C ALA A 54 0.19 6.60 -2.83
N ALA A 55 0.74 5.39 -2.98
CA ALA A 55 0.66 4.62 -4.21
C ALA A 55 -0.79 4.31 -4.61
N LEU A 56 -1.63 3.94 -3.64
CA LEU A 56 -3.07 3.73 -3.87
C LEU A 56 -3.80 5.00 -4.27
N LEU A 57 -3.43 6.16 -3.73
CA LEU A 57 -3.99 7.45 -4.13
C LEU A 57 -3.61 7.84 -5.56
N VAL A 58 -2.41 7.47 -6.01
CA VAL A 58 -1.97 7.67 -7.39
C VAL A 58 -2.71 6.74 -8.35
N LEU A 59 -2.86 5.46 -7.99
CA LEU A 59 -3.55 4.48 -8.83
C LEU A 59 -5.06 4.74 -8.87
N HIS A 60 -5.70 4.90 -7.72
CA HIS A 60 -7.13 5.14 -7.57
C HIS A 60 -7.34 6.39 -6.71
N PRO A 61 -7.35 7.59 -7.32
CA PRO A 61 -7.66 8.81 -6.61
C PRO A 61 -9.08 8.71 -6.04
N LYS A 62 -9.18 8.53 -4.73
CA LYS A 62 -10.45 8.58 -4.02
C LYS A 62 -10.89 10.04 -3.93
N LEU A 63 -11.76 10.46 -4.84
CA LEU A 63 -12.44 11.74 -4.73
C LEU A 63 -13.22 11.78 -3.41
N THR A 64 -13.02 12.84 -2.64
CA THR A 64 -13.80 13.07 -1.42
C THR A 64 -15.28 13.26 -1.78
N ARG A 65 -16.18 13.09 -0.81
CA ARG A 65 -17.63 13.30 -1.05
C ARG A 65 -17.90 14.70 -1.59
N ASP A 66 -17.22 15.70 -1.04
CA ASP A 66 -17.35 17.10 -1.45
C ASP A 66 -16.82 17.32 -2.87
N GLN A 67 -15.67 16.74 -3.22
CA GLN A 67 -15.14 16.79 -4.58
C GLN A 67 -16.08 16.12 -5.59
N LYS A 68 -16.71 15.00 -5.21
CA LYS A 68 -17.67 14.30 -6.07
C LYS A 68 -18.94 15.13 -6.29
N THR A 69 -19.45 15.78 -5.25
CA THR A 69 -20.59 16.70 -5.35
C THR A 69 -20.26 17.91 -6.19
N ALA A 70 -19.11 18.55 -5.96
CA ALA A 70 -18.64 19.69 -6.75
C ALA A 70 -18.46 19.32 -8.23
N SER A 71 -17.87 18.15 -8.52
CA SER A 71 -17.71 17.67 -9.90
C SER A 71 -19.06 17.42 -10.58
N ARG A 72 -20.04 16.85 -9.85
CA ARG A 72 -21.40 16.67 -10.37
C ARG A 72 -22.09 18.00 -10.64
N ASN A 73 -22.01 18.96 -9.72
CA ASN A 73 -22.60 20.28 -9.90
C ASN A 73 -21.98 21.00 -11.10
N LEU A 74 -20.65 20.99 -11.23
CA LEU A 74 -19.94 21.57 -12.36
C LEU A 74 -20.39 20.94 -13.68
N ARG A 75 -20.49 19.61 -13.76
CA ARG A 75 -21.01 18.91 -14.95
C ARG A 75 -22.45 19.31 -15.29
N ASN A 76 -23.30 19.47 -14.30
CA ASN A 76 -24.68 19.92 -14.51
C ASN A 76 -24.72 21.35 -15.06
N MET A 77 -23.94 22.29 -14.47
CA MET A 77 -23.84 23.67 -14.96
C MET A 77 -23.34 23.72 -16.40
N LEU A 78 -22.30 22.96 -16.75
CA LEU A 78 -21.77 22.90 -18.10
C LEU A 78 -22.80 22.37 -19.09
N THR A 79 -23.59 21.38 -18.69
CA THR A 79 -24.66 20.82 -19.53
C THR A 79 -25.76 21.86 -19.78
N ILE A 80 -26.23 22.55 -18.74
CA ILE A 80 -27.24 23.61 -18.88
C ILE A 80 -26.71 24.73 -19.77
N ARG A 81 -25.45 25.15 -19.58
CA ARG A 81 -24.82 26.18 -20.41
C ARG A 81 -24.70 25.76 -21.88
N ARG A 82 -24.44 24.49 -22.15
CA ARG A 82 -24.44 23.94 -23.51
C ARG A 82 -25.82 24.05 -24.15
N ILE A 83 -26.87 23.62 -23.44
CA ILE A 83 -28.26 23.71 -23.90
C ILE A 83 -28.65 25.18 -24.16
N ALA A 84 -28.24 26.09 -23.27
CA ALA A 84 -28.48 27.52 -23.45
C ALA A 84 -27.82 28.07 -24.72
N ASN A 85 -26.60 27.63 -25.03
CA ASN A 85 -25.91 28.05 -26.25
C ASN A 85 -26.55 27.45 -27.52
N ASP A 86 -27.08 26.23 -27.45
CA ASP A 86 -27.79 25.60 -28.57
C ASP A 86 -29.12 26.33 -28.86
N LEU A 87 -29.80 26.80 -27.80
CA LEU A 87 -31.07 27.53 -27.89
C LEU A 87 -30.92 29.02 -28.23
N ASP A 88 -29.71 29.57 -28.23
CA ASP A 88 -29.46 31.01 -28.44
C ASP A 88 -29.97 31.50 -29.79
N TYR A 89 -29.94 30.63 -30.81
CA TYR A 89 -30.43 30.93 -32.17
C TYR A 89 -31.96 30.83 -32.30
N SER A 90 -32.61 29.96 -31.53
CA SER A 90 -34.06 29.72 -31.63
C SER A 90 -34.88 30.55 -30.64
N SER A 91 -34.35 30.76 -29.44
CA SER A 91 -35.08 31.37 -28.32
C SER A 91 -34.11 32.04 -27.33
N PRO A 92 -33.63 33.27 -27.64
CA PRO A 92 -32.63 33.97 -26.85
C PRO A 92 -33.09 34.26 -25.41
N ASN A 93 -34.40 34.44 -25.18
CA ASN A 93 -34.94 34.61 -23.83
C ASN A 93 -34.79 33.32 -22.98
N MET A 94 -35.07 32.15 -23.57
CA MET A 94 -34.90 30.87 -22.89
C MET A 94 -33.43 30.57 -22.63
N ALA A 95 -32.55 30.92 -23.57
CA ALA A 95 -31.11 30.82 -23.39
C ALA A 95 -30.60 31.69 -22.22
N ALA A 96 -31.13 32.90 -22.04
CA ALA A 96 -30.80 33.77 -20.92
C ALA A 96 -31.23 33.18 -19.57
N GLU A 97 -32.44 32.63 -19.47
CA GLU A 97 -32.95 31.95 -18.27
C GLU A 97 -32.09 30.72 -17.90
N LEU A 98 -31.72 29.91 -18.88
CA LEU A 98 -30.86 28.74 -18.66
C LEU A 98 -29.44 29.14 -18.21
N ARG A 99 -28.89 30.24 -18.75
CA ARG A 99 -27.61 30.80 -18.26
C ARG A 99 -27.73 31.32 -16.83
N ALA A 100 -28.83 31.99 -16.48
CA ALA A 100 -29.09 32.44 -15.13
C ALA A 100 -29.24 31.26 -14.14
N LEU A 101 -29.88 30.17 -14.58
CA LEU A 101 -30.04 28.95 -13.79
C LEU A 101 -28.69 28.23 -13.60
N ALA A 102 -27.85 28.18 -14.63
CA ALA A 102 -26.49 27.65 -14.54
C ALA A 102 -25.55 28.49 -13.64
N ALA A 103 -25.80 29.79 -13.50
CA ALA A 103 -25.00 30.68 -12.65
C ALA A 103 -25.38 30.59 -11.15
N ARG A 104 -26.53 29.99 -10.81
CA ARG A 104 -27.04 29.87 -9.44
C ARG A 104 -26.78 28.51 -8.79
N GLY A 105 -26.59 27.46 -9.59
CA GLY A 105 -26.18 26.13 -9.12
C GLY A 105 -24.72 26.09 -8.73
#